data_AF-A0A1Q3CQ13-F1
#
_entry.id   AF-A0A1Q3CQ13-F1
#
_cell.length_a   1.000
_cell.length_b   1.000
_cell.length_c   1.000
_cell.angle_alpha   90.00
_cell.angle_beta   90.00
_cell.angle_gamma   90.00
#
_symmetry.space_group_name_H-M   'P 1'
#
loop_
_entity.id
_entity.type
_entity.pdbx_description
1 polymer ?
#
loop_
_entity_poly.entity_id
_entity_poly.type
_entity_poly.pdbx_seq_one_letter_code
_entity_poly.pdbx_strand_id
1 'polypeptide(L)'
;MCCLIEALDNFNEASGLTVSTKKSLIFFCNTKRRTRRDILRRVNFNEGTLPVTYLGLPLITKRLSRTKCAPLIERITERVNSWINKGLSFAGRLQLIKSTLVNMQVYWYSVFLLPGNVIKECVRVLRTFYGAMLEGR
;
A
#
# COMPACT_ATOMS: atom_id res chain seq x y z
N MET A 1 9.65 25.82 8.97
CA MET A 1 10.28 24.87 8.02
C MET A 1 11.75 24.63 8.33
N CYS A 2 12.51 25.63 8.82
CA CYS A 2 13.79 25.38 9.52
C CYS A 2 13.63 24.37 10.66
N CYS A 3 12.52 24.45 11.39
CA CYS A 3 12.19 23.53 12.48
C CYS A 3 12.14 22.05 12.10
N LEU A 4 11.86 21.69 10.83
CA LEU A 4 11.83 20.28 10.43
C LEU A 4 13.25 19.71 10.32
N ILE A 5 14.17 20.47 9.71
CA ILE A 5 15.57 20.05 9.60
C ILE A 5 16.23 20.06 10.96
N GLU A 6 16.03 21.11 11.75
CA GLU A 6 16.51 21.18 13.13
C GLU A 6 16.00 20.00 13.97
N ALA A 7 14.72 19.61 13.83
CA ALA A 7 14.19 18.44 14.54
C ALA A 7 14.82 17.12 14.07
N LEU A 8 15.12 16.97 12.77
CA LEU A 8 15.79 15.79 12.24
C LEU A 8 17.27 15.73 12.67
N ASP A 9 17.93 16.88 12.76
CA ASP A 9 19.31 16.98 13.25
C ASP A 9 19.39 16.67 14.74
N ASN A 10 18.48 17.22 15.55
CA ASN A 10 18.36 16.89 16.97
C ASN A 10 18.06 15.39 17.17
N PHE A 11 17.22 14.80 16.32
CA PHE A 11 16.95 13.36 16.37
C PHE A 11 18.18 12.54 15.99
N ASN A 12 18.93 12.96 14.97
CA ASN A 12 20.18 12.32 14.58
C ASN A 12 21.22 12.41 15.70
N GLU A 13 21.33 13.54 16.39
CA GLU A 13 22.23 13.71 17.53
C GLU A 13 21.83 12.80 18.71
N ALA A 14 20.55 12.71 19.02
CA ALA A 14 20.06 11.88 20.13
C ALA A 14 20.09 10.37 19.84
N SER A 15 19.89 9.95 18.58
CA SER A 15 19.73 8.54 18.21
C SER A 15 20.88 7.94 17.39
N GLY A 16 21.74 8.78 16.79
CA GLY A 16 22.73 8.38 15.80
C GLY A 16 22.16 8.00 14.42
N LEU A 17 20.85 8.19 14.19
CA LEU A 17 20.19 7.81 12.94
C LEU A 17 20.11 8.99 11.96
N THR A 18 20.80 8.83 10.82
CA THR A 18 20.80 9.84 9.75
C THR A 18 19.71 9.59 8.71
N VAL A 19 19.02 10.65 8.30
CA VAL A 19 17.99 10.58 7.26
C VAL A 19 18.61 10.32 5.89
N SER A 20 18.07 9.33 5.17
CA SER A 20 18.51 9.03 3.82
C SER A 20 17.91 9.99 2.80
N THR A 21 18.70 10.96 2.34
CA THR A 21 18.31 11.93 1.29
C THR A 21 17.89 11.27 -0.03
N LYS A 22 18.37 10.05 -0.30
CA LYS A 22 18.00 9.26 -1.49
C LYS A 22 16.60 8.66 -1.41
N LYS A 23 16.15 8.28 -0.21
CA LYS A 23 14.83 7.66 0.02
C LYS A 23 13.77 8.70 0.41
N SER A 24 14.19 9.85 0.90
CA SER A 24 13.31 10.95 1.29
C SER A 24 12.89 11.79 0.09
N LEU A 25 11.57 11.96 -0.07
CA LEU A 25 10.97 12.75 -1.13
C LEU A 25 10.07 13.83 -0.55
N ILE A 26 10.07 15.01 -1.16
CA ILE A 26 9.12 16.09 -0.83
C ILE A 26 8.09 16.20 -1.93
N PHE A 27 6.82 16.13 -1.54
CA PHE A 27 5.69 16.36 -2.43
C PHE A 27 5.10 17.74 -2.15
N PHE A 28 4.83 18.50 -3.21
CA PHE A 28 4.21 19.82 -3.08
C PHE A 28 2.85 19.81 -3.74
N CYS A 29 1.85 20.36 -3.05
CA CYS A 29 0.53 20.62 -3.59
C CYS A 29 0.29 22.13 -3.60
N ASN A 30 -0.20 22.66 -4.73
CA ASN A 30 -0.61 24.07 -4.85
C ASN A 30 0.40 25.10 -4.32
N THR A 31 1.71 24.87 -4.53
CA THR A 31 2.79 25.74 -4.00
C THR A 31 3.46 26.51 -5.13
N LYS A 32 3.71 27.81 -4.93
CA LYS A 32 4.40 28.67 -5.92
C LYS A 32 5.81 28.15 -6.21
N ARG A 33 6.24 28.24 -7.46
CA ARG A 33 7.54 27.71 -7.94
C ARG A 33 8.75 28.31 -7.21
N ARG A 34 8.65 29.58 -6.79
CA ARG A 34 9.69 30.27 -6.01
C ARG A 34 9.88 29.60 -4.65
N THR A 35 8.80 29.52 -3.88
CA THR A 35 8.75 28.86 -2.56
C THR A 35 9.22 27.41 -2.62
N ARG A 36 8.79 26.65 -3.63
CA ARG A 36 9.24 25.27 -3.86
C ARG A 36 10.76 25.16 -3.99
N ARG A 37 11.37 26.04 -4.79
CA ARG A 37 12.83 26.06 -4.98
C ARG A 37 13.57 26.42 -3.70
N ASP A 38 13.07 27.41 -2.95
CA ASP A 38 13.68 27.85 -1.70
C ASP A 38 13.67 26.72 -0.66
N ILE A 39 12.59 25.94 -0.64
CA ILE A 39 12.45 24.75 0.20
C ILE A 39 13.45 23.67 -0.21
N LEU A 40 13.49 23.29 -1.49
CA LEU A 40 14.35 22.22 -1.98
C LEU A 40 15.84 22.54 -1.74
N ARG A 41 16.23 23.81 -1.87
CA ARG A 41 17.58 24.28 -1.55
C ARG A 41 17.95 24.12 -0.07
N ARG A 42 16.99 24.22 0.84
CA ARG A 42 17.22 24.11 2.29
C ARG A 42 17.22 22.67 2.79
N VAL A 43 16.38 21.81 2.21
CA VAL A 43 16.10 20.48 2.77
C VAL A 43 16.92 19.37 2.11
N ASN A 44 17.60 19.64 0.98
CA ASN A 44 18.44 18.69 0.23
C ASN A 44 17.80 17.32 -0.04
N PHE A 45 16.47 17.28 -0.11
CA PHE A 45 15.69 16.11 -0.52
C PHE A 45 15.23 16.29 -1.97
N ASN A 46 14.99 15.18 -2.64
CA ASN A 46 14.48 15.19 -4.00
C ASN A 46 12.98 15.52 -4.03
N GLU A 47 12.56 16.23 -5.07
CA GLU A 47 11.14 16.45 -5.32
C GLU A 47 10.50 15.16 -5.85
N GLY A 48 9.44 14.69 -5.20
CA GLY A 48 8.66 13.55 -5.64
C GLY A 48 7.48 13.96 -6.52
N THR A 49 7.12 13.10 -7.46
CA THR A 49 5.92 13.23 -8.30
C THR A 49 4.88 12.18 -7.94
N LEU A 50 3.62 12.58 -7.80
CA LEU A 50 2.51 11.64 -7.61
C LEU A 50 2.08 11.03 -8.95
N PRO A 51 1.58 9.78 -8.96
CA PRO A 51 1.31 8.91 -7.81
C PRO A 51 2.54 8.13 -7.33
N VAL A 52 2.70 7.97 -6.01
CA VAL A 52 3.75 7.16 -5.39
C VAL A 52 3.14 6.04 -4.54
N THR A 53 3.82 4.91 -4.37
CA THR A 53 3.36 3.83 -3.49
C THR A 53 3.91 4.03 -2.07
N TYR A 54 3.04 4.09 -1.07
CA TYR A 54 3.40 4.16 0.35
C TYR A 54 2.75 3.01 1.11
N LEU A 55 3.55 2.20 1.81
CA LEU A 55 3.10 1.00 2.54
C LEU A 55 2.28 0.01 1.68
N GLY A 56 2.54 -0.03 0.37
CA GLY A 56 1.80 -0.88 -0.57
C GLY A 56 0.47 -0.30 -1.06
N LEU A 57 0.15 0.95 -0.70
CA LEU A 57 -1.00 1.70 -1.18
C LEU A 57 -0.56 2.81 -2.15
N PRO A 58 -1.26 3.02 -3.27
CA PRO A 58 -0.98 4.14 -4.15
C PRO A 58 -1.45 5.46 -3.52
N LEU A 59 -0.53 6.34 -3.16
CA LEU A 59 -0.85 7.72 -2.80
C LEU A 59 -1.30 8.47 -4.05
N ILE A 60 -2.61 8.68 -4.14
CA ILE A 60 -3.30 9.36 -5.24
C ILE A 60 -4.10 10.54 -4.69
N THR A 61 -4.17 11.61 -5.46
CA THR A 61 -5.00 12.79 -5.15
C THR A 61 -6.43 12.68 -5.68
N LYS A 62 -6.73 11.64 -6.45
CA LYS A 62 -8.01 11.41 -7.14
C LYS A 62 -8.65 10.11 -6.65
N ARG A 63 -9.91 9.86 -7.04
CA ARG A 63 -10.61 8.60 -6.77
C ARG A 63 -9.84 7.40 -7.30
N LEU A 64 -9.86 6.31 -6.54
CA LEU A 64 -9.18 5.07 -6.88
C LEU A 64 -9.85 4.41 -8.08
N SER A 65 -9.10 4.22 -9.17
CA SER A 65 -9.57 3.48 -10.36
C SER A 65 -9.30 1.99 -10.21
N ARG A 66 -10.00 1.16 -10.99
CA ARG A 66 -9.79 -0.30 -11.02
C ARG A 66 -8.31 -0.65 -11.27
N THR A 67 -7.66 0.02 -12.21
CA THR A 67 -6.25 -0.21 -12.54
C THR A 67 -5.32 0.03 -11.35
N LYS A 68 -5.65 1.01 -10.49
CA LYS A 68 -4.88 1.28 -9.27
C LYS A 68 -5.13 0.26 -8.16
N CYS A 69 -6.20 -0.54 -8.27
CA CYS A 69 -6.50 -1.66 -7.37
C CYS A 69 -5.92 -3.00 -7.83
N ALA A 70 -5.32 -3.09 -9.02
CA ALA A 70 -4.70 -4.32 -9.51
C ALA A 70 -3.71 -4.94 -8.50
N PRO A 71 -2.86 -4.16 -7.80
CA PRO A 71 -1.95 -4.71 -6.79
C PRO A 71 -2.65 -5.41 -5.64
N LEU A 72 -3.87 -4.99 -5.26
CA LEU A 72 -4.65 -5.68 -4.22
C LEU A 72 -5.08 -7.06 -4.70
N ILE A 73 -5.64 -7.13 -5.92
CA ILE A 73 -6.15 -8.37 -6.50
C ILE A 73 -4.99 -9.35 -6.72
N GLU A 74 -3.86 -8.87 -7.26
CA GLU A 74 -2.65 -9.69 -7.47
C GLU A 74 -2.16 -10.28 -6.16
N ARG A 75 -1.99 -9.48 -5.10
CA ARG A 75 -1.50 -9.98 -3.80
C ARG A 75 -2.45 -11.00 -3.15
N ILE A 76 -3.76 -10.80 -3.27
CA ILE A 76 -4.75 -11.78 -2.79
C ILE A 76 -4.64 -13.08 -3.59
N THR A 77 -4.50 -12.97 -4.91
CA THR A 77 -4.40 -14.11 -5.83
C THR A 77 -3.12 -14.92 -5.59
N GLU A 78 -1.97 -14.25 -5.46
CA GLU A 78 -0.69 -14.87 -5.11
C GLU A 78 -0.77 -15.65 -3.80
N ARG A 79 -1.40 -15.08 -2.77
CA ARG A 79 -1.59 -15.76 -1.48
C ARG A 79 -2.46 -17.00 -1.62
N VAL A 80 -3.58 -16.90 -2.33
CA VAL A 80 -4.47 -18.04 -2.61
C VAL A 80 -3.72 -19.13 -3.37
N ASN A 81 -3.00 -18.79 -4.43
CA ASN A 81 -2.22 -19.74 -5.23
C ASN A 81 -1.13 -20.43 -4.40
N SER A 82 -0.52 -19.72 -3.44
CA SER A 82 0.46 -20.32 -2.53
C SER A 82 -0.15 -21.34 -1.55
N TRP A 83 -1.47 -21.31 -1.32
CA TRP A 83 -2.15 -22.16 -0.35
C TRP A 83 -2.99 -23.27 -0.99
N ILE A 84 -3.37 -23.13 -2.26
CA ILE A 84 -4.25 -24.07 -2.95
C ILE A 84 -3.66 -25.49 -2.99
N ASN A 85 -2.34 -25.61 -3.10
CA ASN A 85 -1.62 -26.89 -3.16
C ASN A 85 -1.26 -27.47 -1.78
N LYS A 86 -1.65 -26.83 -0.67
CA LYS A 86 -1.23 -27.24 0.69
C LYS A 86 -2.16 -28.25 1.38
N GLY A 87 -3.11 -28.85 0.66
CA GLY A 87 -3.99 -29.89 1.22
C GLY A 87 -4.81 -29.42 2.44
N LEU A 88 -5.21 -28.15 2.48
CA LEU A 88 -5.87 -27.56 3.64
C LEU A 88 -7.31 -28.06 3.81
N SER A 89 -7.67 -28.36 5.05
CA SER A 89 -9.06 -28.63 5.44
C SER A 89 -9.95 -27.42 5.19
N PHE A 90 -11.26 -27.65 5.07
CA PHE A 90 -12.25 -26.60 4.89
C PHE A 90 -12.18 -25.53 5.99
N ALA A 91 -12.09 -25.94 7.25
CA ALA A 91 -11.94 -25.02 8.38
C ALA A 91 -10.63 -24.23 8.29
N GLY A 92 -9.53 -24.86 7.87
CA GLY A 92 -8.25 -24.19 7.66
C GLY A 92 -8.31 -23.12 6.58
N ARG A 93 -8.96 -23.41 5.44
CA ARG A 93 -9.16 -22.43 4.35
C ARG A 93 -10.02 -21.26 4.82
N LEU A 94 -11.13 -21.52 5.52
CA LEU A 94 -12.00 -20.48 6.06
C LEU A 94 -11.25 -19.57 7.05
N GLN A 95 -10.42 -20.16 7.91
CA GLN A 95 -9.60 -19.40 8.85
C GLN A 95 -8.60 -18.48 8.15
N LEU A 96 -7.90 -18.97 7.12
CA LEU A 96 -6.96 -18.15 6.33
C LEU A 96 -7.65 -17.02 5.57
N ILE A 97 -8.85 -17.27 5.02
CA ILE A 97 -9.66 -16.22 4.38
C ILE A 97 -9.94 -15.11 5.39
N LYS A 98 -10.47 -15.46 6.57
CA LYS A 98 -10.86 -14.48 7.60
C LYS A 98 -9.66 -13.76 8.19
N SER A 99 -8.61 -14.48 8.57
CA SER A 99 -7.46 -13.91 9.28
C SER A 99 -6.53 -13.11 8.38
N THR A 100 -6.47 -13.43 7.09
CA THR A 100 -5.46 -12.85 6.18
C THR A 100 -6.11 -12.10 5.02
N LEU A 101 -6.89 -12.79 4.18
CA LEU A 101 -7.34 -12.21 2.91
C LEU A 101 -8.39 -11.11 3.09
N VAL A 102 -9.28 -11.26 4.08
CA VAL A 102 -10.24 -10.20 4.45
C VAL A 102 -9.50 -9.01 5.05
N ASN A 103 -8.52 -9.24 5.94
CA ASN A 103 -7.72 -8.15 6.52
C ASN A 103 -6.93 -7.35 5.48
N MET A 104 -6.44 -7.99 4.41
CA MET A 104 -5.83 -7.27 3.28
C MET A 104 -6.80 -6.31 2.58
N GLN A 105 -8.07 -6.70 2.43
CA GLN A 105 -9.11 -5.84 1.84
C GLN A 105 -9.50 -4.72 2.80
N VAL A 106 -9.65 -5.03 4.09
CA VAL A 106 -9.96 -4.05 5.14
C VAL A 106 -8.88 -2.98 5.21
N TYR A 107 -7.60 -3.35 5.07
CA TYR A 107 -6.50 -2.38 5.02
C TYR A 107 -6.68 -1.36 3.89
N TRP A 108 -7.02 -1.80 2.68
CA TRP A 108 -7.29 -0.90 1.56
C TRP A 108 -8.57 -0.06 1.79
N TYR A 109 -9.60 -0.66 2.36
CA TYR A 109 -10.86 0.02 2.67
C TYR A 109 -10.69 1.14 3.70
N SER A 110 -9.74 1.00 4.63
CA SER A 110 -9.45 2.02 5.64
C SER A 110 -8.93 3.34 5.06
N VAL A 111 -8.34 3.30 3.85
CA VAL A 111 -7.75 4.46 3.19
C VAL A 111 -8.53 4.89 1.96
N PHE A 112 -9.18 3.96 1.26
CA PHE A 112 -9.87 4.24 0.00
C PHE A 112 -11.27 3.64 -0.06
N LEU A 113 -12.17 4.35 -0.74
CA LEU A 113 -13.43 3.77 -1.20
C LEU A 113 -13.15 2.86 -2.40
N LEU A 114 -13.21 1.55 -2.19
CA LEU A 114 -12.98 0.56 -3.25
C LEU A 114 -14.16 0.52 -4.23
N PRO A 115 -13.90 0.56 -5.56
CA PRO A 115 -14.92 0.32 -6.55
C PRO A 115 -15.59 -1.06 -6.39
N GLY A 116 -16.91 -1.12 -6.56
CA GLY A 116 -17.67 -2.36 -6.36
C GLY A 116 -17.26 -3.52 -7.27
N ASN A 117 -16.71 -3.23 -8.46
CA ASN A 117 -16.15 -4.26 -9.34
C ASN A 117 -14.88 -4.90 -8.76
N VAL A 118 -14.00 -4.13 -8.11
CA VAL A 118 -12.79 -4.64 -7.44
C VAL A 118 -13.19 -5.58 -6.30
N ILE A 119 -14.18 -5.18 -5.51
CA ILE A 119 -14.71 -6.02 -4.42
C ILE A 119 -15.25 -7.34 -4.97
N LYS A 120 -16.04 -7.29 -6.06
CA LYS A 120 -16.54 -8.50 -6.72
C LYS A 120 -15.41 -9.42 -7.20
N GLU A 121 -14.34 -8.86 -7.74
CA GLU A 121 -13.17 -9.65 -8.17
C GLU A 121 -12.44 -10.29 -6.98
N CYS A 122 -12.23 -9.54 -5.89
CA CYS A 122 -11.65 -10.12 -4.66
C CYS A 122 -12.52 -11.27 -4.14
N VAL A 123 -13.84 -11.08 -4.05
CA VAL A 123 -14.77 -12.12 -3.61
C VAL A 123 -14.74 -13.34 -4.53
N ARG A 124 -14.61 -13.15 -5.84
CA ARG A 124 -14.45 -14.26 -6.80
C ARG A 124 -13.22 -15.10 -6.46
N VAL A 125 -12.06 -14.47 -6.24
CA VAL A 125 -10.81 -15.18 -5.88
C VAL A 125 -10.95 -15.94 -4.55
N LEU A 126 -11.61 -15.33 -3.55
CA LEU A 126 -11.89 -16.01 -2.27
C LEU A 126 -12.79 -17.23 -2.43
N ARG A 127 -13.83 -17.12 -3.26
CA ARG A 127 -14.76 -18.22 -3.54
C ARG A 127 -14.04 -19.38 -4.23
N THR A 128 -13.17 -19.09 -5.20
CA THR A 128 -12.34 -20.10 -5.85
C THR A 128 -11.47 -20.84 -4.83
N PHE A 129 -10.77 -20.12 -3.94
CA PHE A 129 -9.94 -20.76 -2.91
C PHE A 129 -10.75 -21.68 -1.97
N TYR A 130 -11.93 -21.22 -1.57
CA TYR A 130 -12.83 -21.99 -0.72
C TYR A 130 -13.41 -23.22 -1.42
N GLY A 131 -13.77 -23.10 -2.71
CA GLY A 131 -14.42 -24.15 -3.51
C GLY A 131 -13.49 -25.15 -4.20
N ALA A 132 -12.19 -24.86 -4.32
CA ALA A 132 -11.17 -25.70 -4.98
C ALA A 132 -10.86 -27.02 -4.25
N MET A 133 -11.82 -27.61 -3.54
CA MET A 133 -11.76 -29.00 -3.05
C MET A 133 -12.72 -29.92 -3.82
N LEU A 134 -13.64 -29.37 -4.63
CA LEU A 134 -14.62 -30.15 -5.37
C LEU A 134 -14.10 -30.77 -6.68
N GLU A 135 -12.95 -30.33 -7.20
CA GLU A 135 -12.36 -30.84 -8.45
C GLU A 135 -11.34 -31.99 -8.26
N GLY A 136 -11.12 -32.44 -7.02
CA GLY A 136 -10.14 -33.47 -6.67
C GLY A 136 -10.72 -34.81 -6.20
N ARG A 137 -11.98 -35.12 -6.53
CA ARG A 137 -12.61 -36.42 -6.26
C ARG A 137 -13.10 -37.07 -7.54
#